data_AF-A0A962U4R0-F1
#
_entry.id   AF-A0A962U4R0-F1
#
_cell.length_a   1.000
_cell.length_b   1.000
_cell.length_c   1.000
_cell.angle_alpha   90.00
_cell.angle_beta   90.00
_cell.angle_gamma   90.00
#
_symmetry.space_group_name_H-M   'P 1'
#
loop_
_entity.id
_entity.type
_entity.pdbx_description
1 polymer ?
#
loop_
_entity_poly.entity_id
_entity_poly.type
_entity_poly.pdbx_seq_one_letter_code
_entity_poly.pdbx_strand_id
1 'polypeptide(L)'
;MADFPHIQTAIPHRRYHYGDYSVTVLGDVQSGDDRDYVYVAAFVREGEAQPRLFVTAERTQGGTALRVVNATMDETLDVDPRWAKLEDLCEQALQTGAQLLGLEKETPYLLG
;
A
#
# COMPACT_ATOMS: atom_id res chain seq x y z
N MET A 1 2.63 12.14 14.16
CA MET A 1 1.86 10.90 14.43
C MET A 1 1.46 10.39 13.06
N ALA A 2 1.77 9.14 12.74
CA ALA A 2 1.43 8.60 11.42
C ALA A 2 -0.09 8.45 11.31
N ASP A 3 -0.65 8.98 10.23
CA ASP A 3 -2.08 8.99 9.98
C ASP A 3 -2.41 7.80 9.07
N PHE A 4 -2.61 6.66 9.72
CA PHE A 4 -2.86 5.38 9.04
C PHE A 4 -4.20 5.41 8.29
N PRO A 5 -4.27 4.84 7.07
CA PRO A 5 -5.49 4.81 6.28
C PRO A 5 -6.69 4.23 7.04
N HIS A 6 -7.81 4.96 7.05
CA HIS A 6 -9.05 4.51 7.68
C HIS A 6 -10.03 3.98 6.63
N ILE A 7 -9.89 2.71 6.26
CA ILE A 7 -10.69 2.09 5.20
C ILE A 7 -12.04 1.60 5.74
N GLN A 8 -13.15 2.11 5.19
CA GLN A 8 -14.50 1.64 5.54
C GLN A 8 -14.89 0.40 4.74
N THR A 9 -14.71 0.46 3.41
CA THR A 9 -14.94 -0.66 2.50
C THR A 9 -13.91 -0.63 1.38
N ALA A 10 -13.60 -1.78 0.80
CA ALA A 10 -12.74 -1.90 -0.37
C ALA A 10 -12.87 -3.29 -1.02
N ILE A 11 -12.43 -3.40 -2.27
CA ILE A 11 -12.33 -4.64 -3.02
C ILE A 11 -10.86 -5.09 -3.08
N PRO A 12 -10.52 -6.31 -2.62
CA PRO A 12 -9.18 -6.86 -2.83
C PRO A 12 -8.94 -7.18 -4.31
N HIS A 13 -7.88 -6.61 -4.90
CA HIS A 13 -7.48 -6.87 -6.29
C HIS A 13 -6.28 -7.81 -6.42
N ARG A 14 -5.35 -7.76 -5.46
CA ARG A 14 -4.17 -8.63 -5.42
C ARG A 14 -3.84 -9.01 -3.99
N ARG A 15 -3.35 -10.23 -3.80
CA ARG A 15 -2.74 -10.67 -2.54
C ARG A 15 -1.38 -11.27 -2.80
N TYR A 16 -0.40 -10.94 -1.98
CA TYR A 16 0.94 -11.52 -2.03
C TYR A 16 1.31 -12.13 -0.69
N HIS A 17 2.07 -13.21 -0.74
CA HIS A 17 2.92 -13.65 0.36
C HIS A 17 4.33 -13.11 0.10
N TYR A 18 4.94 -12.46 1.09
CA TYR A 18 6.25 -11.84 0.93
C TYR A 18 7.07 -11.96 2.23
N GLY A 19 7.87 -13.02 2.34
CA GLY A 19 8.55 -13.36 3.59
C GLY A 19 7.53 -13.61 4.71
N ASP A 20 7.70 -12.98 5.86
CA ASP A 20 6.75 -13.08 6.99
C ASP A 20 5.55 -12.11 6.85
N TYR A 21 5.28 -11.58 5.66
CA TYR A 21 4.22 -10.60 5.43
C TYR A 21 3.19 -11.11 4.43
N SER A 22 1.93 -10.84 4.75
CA SER A 22 0.86 -10.81 3.76
C SER A 22 0.68 -9.38 3.25
N VAL A 23 0.58 -9.23 1.93
CA VAL A 23 0.32 -7.93 1.29
C VAL A 23 -1.02 -8.02 0.60
N THR A 24 -1.96 -7.15 0.96
CA THR A 24 -3.24 -7.05 0.26
C THR A 24 -3.33 -5.69 -0.42
N VAL A 25 -3.54 -5.70 -1.73
CA VAL A 25 -3.79 -4.50 -2.53
C VAL A 25 -5.30 -4.35 -2.72
N LEU A 26 -5.83 -3.30 -2.13
CA LEU A 26 -7.22 -2.90 -2.14
C LEU A 26 -7.45 -1.83 -3.19
N GLY A 27 -8.61 -1.85 -3.83
CA GLY A 27 -9.13 -0.85 -4.76
C GLY A 27 -10.63 -0.65 -4.50
N ASP A 28 -11.28 0.20 -5.29
CA ASP A 28 -12.68 0.62 -5.04
C ASP A 28 -12.88 1.04 -3.57
N VAL A 29 -11.95 1.85 -3.08
CA VAL A 29 -11.78 2.15 -1.66
C VAL A 29 -12.76 3.25 -1.24
N GLN A 30 -13.57 2.98 -0.23
CA GLN A 30 -14.27 4.02 0.52
C GLN A 30 -13.48 4.33 1.78
N SER A 31 -12.90 5.52 1.81
CA SER A 31 -12.19 6.02 2.97
C SER A 31 -13.13 6.64 4.00
N GLY A 32 -12.81 6.47 5.27
CA GLY A 32 -13.36 7.22 6.40
C GLY A 32 -12.47 8.38 6.83
N ASP A 33 -11.37 8.62 6.12
CA ASP A 33 -10.52 9.81 6.26
C ASP A 33 -10.69 10.75 5.05
N ASP A 34 -9.98 11.89 5.07
CA ASP A 34 -10.06 12.93 4.03
C ASP A 34 -9.25 12.60 2.75
N ARG A 35 -8.80 11.35 2.57
CA ARG A 35 -7.96 10.93 1.43
C ARG A 35 -8.77 10.13 0.41
N ASP A 36 -8.61 10.49 -0.87
CA ASP A 36 -9.24 9.82 -2.01
C ASP A 36 -8.34 8.70 -2.53
N TYR A 37 -8.47 7.50 -1.98
CA TYR A 37 -7.64 6.36 -2.36
C TYR A 37 -8.07 5.74 -3.70
N VAL A 38 -7.14 5.68 -4.65
CA VAL A 38 -7.29 4.84 -5.85
C VAL A 38 -6.99 3.39 -5.49
N TYR A 39 -5.89 3.15 -4.76
CA TYR A 39 -5.50 1.85 -4.28
C TYR A 39 -4.73 1.95 -2.97
N VAL A 40 -4.78 0.90 -2.17
CA VAL A 40 -4.06 0.78 -0.89
C VAL A 40 -3.42 -0.60 -0.79
N ALA A 41 -2.09 -0.66 -0.74
CA ALA A 41 -1.34 -1.87 -0.42
C ALA A 41 -1.04 -1.89 1.08
N ALA A 42 -1.61 -2.87 1.79
CA ALA A 42 -1.41 -3.05 3.23
C ALA A 42 -0.52 -4.27 3.50
N PHE A 43 0.57 -4.07 4.24
CA PHE A 43 1.51 -5.10 4.64
C PHE A 43 1.23 -5.50 6.09
N VAL A 44 0.72 -6.71 6.29
CA VAL A 44 0.41 -7.27 7.60
C VAL A 44 1.40 -8.39 7.89
N ARG A 45 2.15 -8.27 8.99
CA ARG A 45 3.04 -9.33 9.43
C ARG A 45 2.24 -10.53 9.88
N GLU A 46 2.69 -11.73 9.57
CA GLU A 46 2.06 -12.96 10.05
C GLU A 46 1.90 -12.96 11.58
N GLY A 47 0.70 -13.33 12.04
CA GLY A 47 0.32 -13.31 13.45
C GLY A 47 -0.15 -11.95 13.97
N GLU A 48 -0.08 -10.88 13.17
CA GLU A 48 -0.60 -9.55 13.53
C GLU A 48 -1.95 -9.27 12.88
N ALA A 49 -2.77 -8.47 13.56
CA ALA A 49 -4.07 -8.04 13.06
C ALA A 49 -4.02 -6.70 12.32
N GLN A 50 -2.98 -5.89 12.54
CA GLN A 50 -2.85 -4.55 11.99
C GLN A 50 -1.70 -4.47 10.98
N PRO A 51 -1.86 -3.72 9.88
CA PRO A 51 -0.76 -3.51 8.94
C PRO A 51 0.36 -2.68 9.57
N ARG A 52 1.61 -3.04 9.26
CA ARG A 52 2.81 -2.29 9.69
C ARG A 52 3.22 -1.21 8.70
N LEU A 53 2.84 -1.38 7.44
CA LEU A 53 3.17 -0.50 6.34
C LEU A 53 1.99 -0.42 5.39
N PHE A 54 1.71 0.78 4.93
CA PHE A 54 0.82 1.07 3.81
C PHE A 54 1.59 1.76 2.71
N VAL A 55 1.34 1.36 1.47
CA VAL A 55 1.72 2.09 0.26
C VAL A 55 0.45 2.40 -0.49
N THR A 56 0.19 3.67 -0.72
CA THR A 56 -1.11 4.18 -1.20
C THR A 56 -0.94 4.94 -2.50
N ALA A 57 -1.93 4.82 -3.36
CA ALA A 57 -2.12 5.71 -4.50
C ALA A 57 -3.33 6.60 -4.18
N GLU A 58 -3.08 7.89 -3.97
CA GLU A 58 -4.09 8.88 -3.57
C GLU A 58 -4.37 9.82 -4.74
N ARG A 59 -5.64 10.02 -5.11
CA ARG A 59 -6.03 10.99 -6.13
C ARG A 59 -5.82 12.40 -5.59
N THR A 60 -5.17 13.23 -6.39
CA THR A 60 -4.91 14.64 -6.07
C THR A 60 -5.29 15.53 -7.24
N GLN A 61 -5.28 16.84 -7.05
CA GLN A 61 -5.56 17.81 -8.13
C GLN A 61 -4.54 17.75 -9.27
N GLY A 62 -3.30 17.29 -9.01
CA GLY A 62 -2.19 17.28 -9.98
C GLY A 62 -1.88 15.91 -10.57
N GLY A 63 -2.60 14.86 -10.19
CA GLY A 63 -2.32 13.48 -10.59
C GLY A 63 -2.63 12.50 -9.47
N THR A 64 -1.90 11.40 -9.42
CA THR A 64 -2.02 10.41 -8.36
C THR A 64 -0.75 10.44 -7.52
N ALA A 65 -0.86 10.64 -6.21
CA ALA A 65 0.27 10.66 -5.30
C ALA A 65 0.55 9.25 -4.79
N LEU A 66 1.80 8.81 -4.90
CA LEU A 66 2.29 7.62 -4.22
C LEU A 66 2.77 8.02 -2.83
N ARG A 67 2.17 7.45 -1.79
CA ARG A 67 2.50 7.77 -0.40
C ARG A 67 2.77 6.51 0.40
N VAL A 68 3.72 6.61 1.32
CA VAL A 68 4.07 5.57 2.28
C VAL A 68 3.67 6.01 3.68
N VAL A 69 2.99 5.11 4.40
CA VAL A 69 2.60 5.33 5.79
C VAL A 69 3.02 4.12 6.64
N ASN A 70 3.79 4.35 7.71
CA ASN A 70 4.14 3.37 8.73
C ASN A 70 4.26 4.08 10.09
N ALA A 71 4.65 3.38 11.16
CA ALA A 71 4.74 3.96 12.50
C ALA A 71 5.72 5.16 12.62
N THR A 72 6.67 5.28 11.69
CA THR A 72 7.75 6.28 11.71
C THR A 72 7.53 7.38 10.67
N MET A 73 6.86 7.09 9.56
CA MET A 73 6.84 7.92 8.35
C MET A 73 5.42 8.00 7.76
N ASP A 74 5.06 9.18 7.26
CA ASP A 74 3.87 9.44 6.45
C ASP A 74 4.28 10.45 5.36
N GLU A 75 4.76 9.94 4.22
CA GLU A 75 5.44 10.75 3.21
C GLU A 75 4.98 10.40 1.79
N THR A 76 4.73 11.45 1.00
CA THR A 76 4.53 11.33 -0.45
C THR A 76 5.87 11.17 -1.13
N LEU A 77 6.08 10.05 -1.81
CA LEU A 77 7.32 9.74 -2.51
C LEU A 77 7.34 10.29 -3.94
N ASP A 78 6.19 10.27 -4.63
CA ASP A 78 6.08 10.68 -6.03
C ASP A 78 4.63 11.11 -6.35
N VAL A 79 4.45 11.90 -7.41
CA VAL A 79 3.13 12.26 -7.95
C VAL A 79 3.14 12.09 -9.46
N ASP A 80 2.46 11.05 -9.94
CA ASP A 80 2.39 10.70 -11.35
C ASP A 80 1.09 9.93 -11.65
N PRO A 81 0.38 10.22 -12.77
CA PRO A 81 -0.81 9.47 -13.17
C PRO A 81 -0.64 7.95 -13.24
N ARG A 82 0.58 7.44 -13.45
CA ARG A 82 0.88 5.99 -13.48
C ARG A 82 0.47 5.27 -12.21
N TRP A 83 0.47 5.94 -11.05
CA TRP A 83 0.07 5.32 -9.79
C TRP A 83 -1.41 4.97 -9.72
N ALA A 84 -2.23 5.45 -10.66
CA ALA A 84 -3.60 4.98 -10.84
C ALA A 84 -3.71 3.63 -11.59
N LYS A 85 -2.59 3.03 -12.00
CA LYS A 85 -2.53 1.70 -12.61
C LYS A 85 -2.12 0.67 -11.56
N LEU A 86 -2.91 -0.39 -11.44
CA LEU A 86 -2.74 -1.42 -10.42
C LEU A 86 -1.33 -2.05 -10.46
N GLU A 87 -0.85 -2.44 -11.64
CA GLU A 87 0.44 -3.14 -11.77
C GLU A 87 1.62 -2.24 -11.37
N ASP A 88 1.62 -0.96 -11.81
CA ASP A 88 2.67 0.00 -11.47
C ASP A 88 2.73 0.24 -9.95
N LEU A 89 1.56 0.34 -9.30
CA LEU A 89 1.50 0.45 -7.85
C LEU A 89 1.96 -0.83 -7.15
N CYS A 90 1.52 -2.00 -7.59
CA CYS A 90 1.90 -3.28 -6.98
C CYS A 90 3.42 -3.46 -6.99
N GLU A 91 4.05 -3.22 -8.14
CA GLU A 91 5.51 -3.31 -8.27
C GLU A 91 6.20 -2.35 -7.30
N GLN A 92 5.80 -1.08 -7.30
CA GLN A 92 6.41 -0.07 -6.43
C GLN A 92 6.15 -0.34 -4.94
N ALA A 93 4.96 -0.82 -4.58
CA ALA A 93 4.61 -1.17 -3.21
C ALA A 93 5.49 -2.32 -2.71
N LEU A 94 5.68 -3.37 -3.50
CA LEU A 94 6.54 -4.50 -3.14
C LEU A 94 8.00 -4.05 -3.00
N GLN A 95 8.52 -3.24 -3.93
CA GLN A 95 9.87 -2.67 -3.81
C GLN A 95 10.04 -1.81 -2.55
N THR A 96 9.03 -1.01 -2.22
CA THR A 96 9.05 -0.17 -1.00
C THR A 96 8.99 -1.02 0.26
N GLY A 97 8.13 -2.05 0.28
CA GLY A 97 8.06 -3.04 1.35
C GLY A 97 9.37 -3.78 1.55
N ALA A 98 10.06 -4.15 0.46
CA ALA A 98 11.37 -4.79 0.51
C ALA A 98 12.38 -3.97 1.31
N GLN A 99 12.48 -2.67 1.00
CA GLN A 99 13.45 -1.76 1.62
C GLN A 99 13.07 -1.42 3.07
N LEU A 100 11.79 -1.16 3.35
CA LEU A 100 11.36 -0.66 4.65
C LEU A 100 11.14 -1.77 5.69
N LEU A 101 10.88 -3.00 5.24
CA LEU A 101 10.62 -4.15 6.12
C LEU A 101 11.77 -5.16 6.16
N GLY A 102 12.85 -4.91 5.41
CA GLY A 102 14.01 -5.80 5.34
C GLY A 102 13.75 -7.11 4.59
N LEU A 103 12.97 -7.05 3.51
CA LEU A 103 12.58 -8.20 2.68
C LEU A 103 13.32 -8.25 1.33
N GLU A 104 14.47 -7.58 1.21
CA GLU A 104 15.20 -7.44 -0.06
C GLU A 104 15.72 -8.77 -0.62
N LYS A 105 15.83 -9.79 0.22
CA LYS A 105 16.23 -11.15 -0.17
C LYS A 105 15.05 -12.10 -0.39
N GLU A 106 13.85 -11.66 -0.06
CA GLU A 106 12.63 -12.44 -0.23
C GLU A 106 12.08 -12.24 -1.63
N THR A 107 11.25 -13.18 -2.09
CA THR A 107 10.53 -13.04 -3.37
C THR A 107 9.03 -12.98 -3.09
N PRO A 108 8.31 -11.93 -3.55
CA PRO A 108 6.86 -11.87 -3.39
C PRO A 108 6.19 -12.92 -4.29
N TYR A 109 5.26 -13.68 -3.72
CA TYR A 109 4.47 -14.69 -4.41
C TYR A 109 3.01 -14.25 -4.48
N LEU A 110 2.46 -14.14 -5.69
CA LEU A 110 1.07 -13.77 -5.92
C LEU A 110 0.13 -14.92 -5.54
N LEU A 111 -0.86 -14.63 -4.70
CA LEU A 111 -1.83 -15.60 -4.18
C LEU A 111 -3.19 -15.56 -4.90
N GLY A 112 -3.44 -14.56 -5.75
CA GLY A 112 -4.72 -14.34 -6.44
C GLY A 112 -5.15 -12.89 -6.42
#